data_AF-A0A1F9J9R6-F1
#
_entry.id   AF-A0A1F9J9R6-F1
#
_cell.length_a   1.000
_cell.length_b   1.000
_cell.length_c   1.000
_cell.angle_alpha   90.00
_cell.angle_beta   90.00
_cell.angle_gamma   90.00
#
_symmetry.space_group_name_H-M   'P 1'
#
loop_
_entity.id
_entity.type
_entity.pdbx_description
1 polymer ?
#
loop_
_entity_poly.entity_id
_entity_poly.type
_entity_poly.pdbx_seq_one_letter_code
_entity_poly.pdbx_strand_id
1 'polypeptide(L)'
;MHRRLPGLLLLLPALFFLTTGFASSRFTEKQLEAFEKYIGKTYWAVAEEGKRALFFSAPSPSAASFLAELKESLQVTEMVQGAGQRPAYYYKVRFGSGRDGYIDVDSFLGELNLTLLTVDPDRGQKMRSAKESEGESKRAARIRAQPWPEHIKEAVLQRKAVLGMTVKEAREALGKPTRVVKVRDASPLMGQQEQWIYQSGPVLTFTNGLITRIQAVEAKNE
;
A
#
# COMPACT_ATOMS: atom_id res chain seq x y z
N MET A 1 -62.57 -87.05 -6.94
CA MET A 1 -61.59 -87.51 -5.90
C MET A 1 -60.31 -86.72 -6.11
N HIS A 2 -59.90 -85.83 -5.18
CA HIS A 2 -58.81 -86.07 -4.19
C HIS A 2 -57.46 -86.46 -4.85
N ARG A 3 -56.28 -85.86 -4.64
CA ARG A 3 -55.69 -84.79 -3.77
C ARG A 3 -54.42 -84.27 -4.53
N ARG A 4 -53.59 -83.25 -4.19
CA ARG A 4 -53.36 -82.38 -3.00
C ARG A 4 -52.57 -81.11 -3.47
N LEU A 5 -52.59 -80.01 -2.68
CA LEU A 5 -51.53 -78.98 -2.62
C LEU A 5 -50.42 -79.44 -1.64
N PRO A 6 -49.20 -78.83 -1.51
CA PRO A 6 -48.82 -77.44 -1.85
C PRO A 6 -47.43 -77.25 -2.56
N GLY A 7 -47.06 -75.99 -2.85
CA GLY A 7 -45.75 -75.63 -3.42
C GLY A 7 -45.47 -74.12 -3.37
N LEU A 8 -45.30 -73.56 -2.18
CA LEU A 8 -44.90 -72.15 -1.98
C LEU A 8 -43.41 -71.99 -2.33
N LEU A 9 -43.06 -71.11 -3.29
CA LEU A 9 -41.67 -70.73 -3.52
C LEU A 9 -41.56 -69.23 -3.75
N LEU A 10 -41.14 -68.54 -2.69
CA LEU A 10 -40.82 -67.11 -2.67
C LEU A 10 -39.55 -66.86 -3.50
N LEU A 11 -39.65 -66.06 -4.56
CA LEU A 11 -38.49 -65.46 -5.21
C LEU A 11 -38.36 -64.01 -4.74
N LEU A 12 -37.20 -63.70 -4.13
CA LEU A 12 -36.93 -62.40 -3.55
C LEU A 12 -36.86 -61.30 -4.62
N PRO A 13 -37.27 -60.06 -4.30
CA PRO A 13 -36.91 -58.91 -5.11
C PRO A 13 -35.39 -58.72 -5.05
N ALA A 14 -34.73 -58.66 -6.22
CA ALA A 14 -33.33 -58.30 -6.31
C ALA A 14 -33.15 -56.84 -5.84
N LEU A 15 -32.63 -56.63 -4.63
CA LEU A 15 -32.14 -55.32 -4.22
C LEU A 15 -30.98 -54.93 -5.14
N PHE A 16 -31.27 -53.99 -6.05
CA PHE A 16 -30.23 -53.15 -6.62
C PHE A 16 -29.63 -52.34 -5.47
N PHE A 17 -28.50 -52.80 -4.94
CA PHE A 17 -27.61 -51.95 -4.14
C PHE A 17 -27.06 -50.87 -5.07
N LEU A 18 -27.78 -49.76 -5.18
CA LEU A 18 -27.23 -48.49 -5.63
C LEU A 18 -26.14 -48.10 -4.62
N THR A 19 -24.90 -48.50 -4.91
CA THR A 19 -23.73 -47.96 -4.25
C THR A 19 -23.67 -46.49 -4.61
N THR A 20 -24.15 -45.64 -3.71
CA THR A 20 -23.89 -44.20 -3.75
C THR A 20 -22.39 -44.03 -3.55
N GLY A 21 -21.65 -44.03 -4.65
CA GLY A 21 -20.22 -43.73 -4.65
C GLY A 21 -20.05 -42.36 -4.03
N PHE A 22 -19.40 -42.31 -2.86
CA PHE A 22 -18.97 -41.05 -2.27
C PHE A 22 -18.12 -40.33 -3.33
N ALA A 23 -18.62 -39.19 -3.82
CA ALA A 23 -17.87 -38.37 -4.75
C ALA A 23 -16.58 -37.94 -4.04
N SER A 24 -15.44 -38.50 -4.47
CA SER A 24 -14.17 -38.19 -3.84
C SER A 24 -13.87 -36.70 -3.99
N SER A 25 -13.74 -36.02 -2.85
CA SER A 25 -13.26 -34.65 -2.83
C SER A 25 -11.89 -34.60 -3.52
N ARG A 26 -11.67 -33.56 -4.35
CA ARG A 26 -10.37 -33.34 -4.99
C ARG A 26 -9.26 -33.04 -3.98
N PHE A 27 -9.63 -32.59 -2.78
CA PHE A 27 -8.72 -32.32 -1.67
C PHE A 27 -9.04 -33.22 -0.47
N THR A 28 -8.00 -33.68 0.21
CA THR A 28 -8.11 -34.31 1.53
C THR A 28 -8.50 -33.29 2.59
N GLU A 29 -9.11 -33.76 3.68
CA GLU A 29 -9.48 -32.94 4.84
C GLU A 29 -8.28 -32.12 5.36
N LYS A 30 -7.11 -32.75 5.51
CA LYS A 30 -5.85 -32.07 5.90
C LYS A 30 -5.39 -30.97 4.93
N GLN A 31 -5.72 -31.07 3.64
CA GLN A 31 -5.45 -29.99 2.69
C GLN A 31 -6.41 -28.83 2.89
N LEU A 32 -7.70 -29.11 3.16
CA LEU A 32 -8.69 -28.08 3.47
C LEU A 32 -8.34 -27.35 4.79
N GLU A 33 -7.97 -28.05 5.85
CA GLU A 33 -7.43 -27.46 7.09
C GLU A 33 -6.20 -26.56 6.80
N ALA A 34 -5.28 -27.02 5.95
CA ALA A 34 -4.09 -26.26 5.57
C ALA A 34 -4.40 -25.04 4.68
N PHE A 35 -5.60 -24.95 4.10
CA PHE A 35 -6.10 -23.82 3.32
C PHE A 35 -6.76 -22.76 4.20
N GLU A 36 -7.36 -23.13 5.33
CA GLU A 36 -7.92 -22.17 6.30
C GLU A 36 -6.88 -21.16 6.82
N LYS A 37 -5.58 -21.51 6.82
CA LYS A 37 -4.49 -20.59 7.19
C LYS A 37 -4.43 -19.29 6.37
N TYR A 38 -5.13 -19.21 5.24
CA TYR A 38 -5.21 -18.00 4.42
C TYR A 38 -6.42 -17.12 4.76
N ILE A 39 -7.42 -17.64 5.49
CA ILE A 39 -8.58 -16.89 5.95
C ILE A 39 -8.15 -15.80 6.95
N GLY A 40 -8.82 -14.65 6.87
CA GLY A 40 -8.51 -13.44 7.63
C GLY A 40 -7.33 -12.62 7.09
N LYS A 41 -6.51 -13.16 6.18
CA LYS A 41 -5.34 -12.46 5.65
C LYS A 41 -5.68 -11.51 4.52
N THR A 42 -4.95 -10.40 4.47
CA THR A 42 -5.01 -9.39 3.41
C THR A 42 -3.91 -9.61 2.39
N TYR A 43 -4.27 -9.45 1.13
CA TYR A 43 -3.42 -9.53 -0.05
C TYR A 43 -3.60 -8.27 -0.90
N TRP A 44 -2.71 -8.07 -1.86
CA TRP A 44 -2.77 -6.94 -2.80
C TRP A 44 -2.67 -7.45 -4.23
N ALA A 45 -3.67 -7.09 -5.04
CA ALA A 45 -3.68 -7.42 -6.46
C ALA A 45 -2.67 -6.56 -7.22
N VAL A 46 -1.76 -7.20 -7.95
CA VAL A 46 -0.81 -6.53 -8.86
C VAL A 46 -0.95 -7.09 -10.27
N ALA A 47 -0.35 -6.41 -11.24
CA ALA A 47 -0.24 -6.92 -12.60
C ALA A 47 1.23 -7.26 -12.88
N GLU A 48 1.46 -8.49 -13.34
CA GLU A 48 2.78 -8.99 -13.76
C GLU A 48 2.67 -9.48 -15.20
N GLU A 49 3.52 -8.99 -16.09
CA GLU A 49 3.54 -9.37 -17.53
C GLU A 49 2.16 -9.30 -18.24
N GLY A 50 1.28 -8.40 -17.80
CA GLY A 50 -0.08 -8.27 -18.35
C GLY A 50 -1.10 -9.27 -17.80
N LYS A 51 -0.70 -10.21 -16.93
CA LYS A 51 -1.58 -11.09 -16.17
C LYS A 51 -2.10 -10.40 -14.91
N ARG A 52 -3.31 -10.78 -14.48
CA ARG A 52 -3.96 -10.36 -13.23
C ARG A 52 -4.83 -11.51 -12.74
N ALA A 53 -4.90 -11.71 -11.43
CA ALA A 53 -5.84 -12.65 -10.82
C ALA A 53 -7.27 -12.39 -11.29
N LEU A 54 -7.92 -13.45 -11.77
CA LEU A 54 -9.32 -13.48 -12.18
C LEU A 54 -10.19 -13.88 -11.00
N PHE A 55 -11.29 -13.15 -10.81
CA PHE A 55 -12.28 -13.41 -9.77
C PHE A 55 -13.65 -13.64 -10.39
N PHE A 56 -14.53 -14.28 -9.64
CA PHE A 56 -15.89 -14.63 -10.02
C PHE A 56 -16.90 -13.94 -9.10
N SER A 57 -18.10 -13.66 -9.62
CA SER A 57 -19.20 -13.06 -8.86
C SER A 57 -19.92 -14.04 -7.91
N ALA A 58 -19.67 -15.35 -8.07
CA ALA A 58 -20.21 -16.44 -7.25
C ALA A 58 -19.22 -17.62 -7.24
N PRO A 59 -19.29 -18.56 -6.27
CA PRO A 59 -18.40 -19.73 -6.21
C PRO A 59 -18.83 -20.81 -7.23
N SER A 60 -18.63 -20.50 -8.51
CA SER A 60 -18.97 -21.38 -9.64
C SER A 60 -18.11 -21.03 -10.86
N PRO A 61 -17.64 -22.03 -11.64
CA PRO A 61 -16.86 -21.77 -12.85
C PRO A 61 -17.69 -21.14 -13.99
N SER A 62 -19.02 -21.15 -13.89
CA SER A 62 -19.93 -20.50 -14.85
C SER A 62 -20.40 -19.11 -14.41
N ALA A 63 -19.91 -18.59 -13.29
CA ALA A 63 -20.24 -17.25 -12.82
C ALA A 63 -19.55 -16.17 -13.68
N ALA A 64 -20.12 -14.96 -13.71
CA ALA A 64 -19.49 -13.82 -14.37
C ALA A 64 -18.14 -13.51 -13.70
N SER A 65 -17.10 -13.31 -14.49
CA SER A 65 -15.75 -13.05 -14.01
C SER A 65 -15.34 -11.59 -14.17
N PHE A 66 -14.39 -11.16 -13.35
CA PHE A 66 -13.84 -9.81 -13.33
C PHE A 66 -12.39 -9.80 -12.85
N LEU A 67 -11.66 -8.73 -13.17
CA LEU A 67 -10.31 -8.50 -12.67
C LEU A 67 -10.34 -7.57 -11.45
N ALA A 68 -9.44 -7.81 -10.50
CA ALA A 68 -9.18 -6.86 -9.42
C ALA A 68 -8.61 -5.53 -9.95
N GLU A 69 -8.83 -4.44 -9.21
CA GLU A 69 -8.18 -3.18 -9.53
C GLU A 69 -6.69 -3.20 -9.16
N LEU A 70 -5.88 -2.38 -9.84
CA LEU A 70 -4.43 -2.43 -9.68
C LEU A 70 -4.02 -1.86 -8.31
N LYS A 71 -3.26 -2.65 -7.54
CA LYS A 71 -2.90 -2.42 -6.12
C LYS A 71 -4.07 -2.45 -5.14
N GLU A 72 -5.24 -2.93 -5.55
CA GLU A 72 -6.39 -3.10 -4.67
C GLU A 72 -6.09 -4.15 -3.60
N SER A 73 -6.37 -3.82 -2.33
CA SER A 73 -6.28 -4.80 -1.24
C SER A 73 -7.51 -5.71 -1.25
N LEU A 74 -7.33 -6.99 -0.96
CA LEU A 74 -8.41 -7.95 -0.76
C LEU A 74 -8.14 -8.80 0.48
N GLN A 75 -9.17 -9.05 1.29
CA GLN A 75 -9.10 -9.97 2.42
C GLN A 75 -9.78 -11.28 2.06
N VAL A 76 -9.13 -12.42 2.31
CA VAL A 76 -9.79 -13.72 2.27
C VAL A 76 -10.68 -13.83 3.51
N THR A 77 -11.99 -13.92 3.30
CA THR A 77 -13.00 -13.90 4.38
C THR A 77 -13.50 -15.28 4.77
N GLU A 78 -13.57 -16.21 3.82
CA GLU A 78 -14.18 -17.53 3.99
C GLU A 78 -13.63 -18.47 2.91
N MET A 79 -13.63 -19.79 3.17
CA MET A 79 -13.50 -20.80 2.12
C MET A 79 -14.84 -21.51 1.97
N VAL A 80 -15.42 -21.46 0.77
CA VAL A 80 -16.74 -22.00 0.46
C VAL A 80 -16.65 -23.11 -0.58
N GLN A 81 -17.54 -24.10 -0.46
CA GLN A 81 -17.73 -25.10 -1.51
C GLN A 81 -18.59 -24.54 -2.64
N GLY A 82 -18.12 -24.66 -3.88
CA GLY A 82 -18.83 -24.22 -5.07
C GLY A 82 -19.90 -25.21 -5.54
N ALA A 83 -20.88 -24.69 -6.28
CA ALA A 83 -21.97 -25.51 -6.83
C ALA A 83 -21.53 -26.27 -8.08
N GLY A 84 -21.64 -27.60 -8.08
CA GLY A 84 -21.32 -28.44 -9.23
C GLY A 84 -21.33 -29.94 -8.94
N GLN A 85 -21.17 -30.77 -9.99
CA GLN A 85 -21.12 -32.23 -9.89
C GLN A 85 -19.85 -32.77 -9.21
N ARG A 86 -18.81 -31.94 -9.05
CA ARG A 86 -17.59 -32.23 -8.30
C ARG A 86 -17.35 -31.09 -7.31
N PRO A 87 -16.95 -31.38 -6.06
CA PRO A 87 -16.65 -30.34 -5.08
C PRO A 87 -15.41 -29.53 -5.53
N ALA A 88 -15.65 -28.29 -5.92
CA ALA A 88 -14.63 -27.26 -6.07
C ALA A 88 -14.69 -26.34 -4.84
N TYR A 89 -13.55 -25.81 -4.41
CA TYR A 89 -13.47 -24.88 -3.28
C TYR A 89 -13.00 -23.52 -3.76
N TYR A 90 -13.60 -22.47 -3.20
CA TYR A 90 -13.34 -21.08 -3.53
C TYR A 90 -13.06 -20.29 -2.25
N TYR A 91 -12.11 -19.37 -2.31
CA TYR A 91 -12.03 -18.32 -1.30
C TYR A 91 -13.03 -17.22 -1.64
N LYS A 92 -13.89 -16.87 -0.69
CA LYS A 92 -14.63 -15.61 -0.73
C LYS A 92 -13.69 -14.49 -0.30
N VAL A 93 -13.53 -13.48 -1.14
CA VAL A 93 -12.70 -12.31 -0.88
C VAL A 93 -13.52 -11.03 -0.76
N ARG A 94 -13.12 -10.15 0.16
CA ARG A 94 -13.65 -8.79 0.32
C ARG A 94 -12.61 -7.80 -0.17
N PHE A 95 -12.93 -7.07 -1.23
CA PHE A 95 -12.06 -6.04 -1.80
C PHE A 95 -12.12 -4.72 -1.01
N GLY A 96 -11.06 -3.92 -1.09
CA GLY A 96 -10.96 -2.59 -0.48
C GLY A 96 -12.02 -1.60 -0.99
N SER A 97 -12.47 -1.76 -2.24
CA SER A 97 -13.64 -1.05 -2.80
C SER A 97 -14.98 -1.41 -2.15
N GLY A 98 -15.04 -2.45 -1.32
CA GLY A 98 -16.29 -2.97 -0.77
C GLY A 98 -17.07 -3.89 -1.73
N ARG A 99 -16.44 -4.38 -2.80
CA ARG A 99 -16.92 -5.48 -3.64
C ARG A 99 -16.59 -6.83 -3.00
N ASP A 100 -17.46 -7.82 -3.18
CA ASP A 100 -17.18 -9.23 -2.88
C ASP A 100 -16.78 -9.97 -4.18
N GLY A 101 -15.94 -10.99 -4.06
CA GLY A 101 -15.59 -11.88 -5.16
C GLY A 101 -15.21 -13.27 -4.68
N TYR A 102 -15.01 -14.17 -5.64
CA TYR A 102 -14.61 -15.55 -5.40
C TYR A 102 -13.42 -15.91 -6.30
N ILE A 103 -12.45 -16.65 -5.78
CA ILE A 103 -11.34 -17.22 -6.56
C ILE A 103 -11.19 -18.68 -6.14
N ASP A 104 -11.02 -19.59 -7.10
CA ASP A 104 -10.84 -21.01 -6.75
C ASP A 104 -9.49 -21.21 -6.04
N VAL A 105 -9.43 -22.23 -5.19
CA VAL A 105 -8.27 -22.46 -4.33
C VAL A 105 -6.99 -22.72 -5.15
N ASP A 106 -7.07 -23.39 -6.31
CA ASP A 106 -5.88 -23.66 -7.13
C ASP A 106 -5.34 -22.37 -7.77
N SER A 107 -6.21 -21.58 -8.42
CA SER A 107 -5.82 -20.29 -8.98
C SER A 107 -5.31 -19.33 -7.91
N PHE A 108 -5.94 -19.28 -6.73
CA PHE A 108 -5.40 -18.46 -5.63
C PHE A 108 -3.97 -18.86 -5.28
N LEU A 109 -3.71 -20.16 -5.09
CA LEU A 109 -2.37 -20.66 -4.75
C LEU A 109 -1.35 -20.46 -5.88
N GLY A 110 -1.79 -20.52 -7.15
CA GLY A 110 -0.95 -20.23 -8.31
C GLY A 110 -0.62 -18.75 -8.48
N GLU A 111 -1.57 -17.86 -8.18
CA GLU A 111 -1.41 -16.40 -8.27
C GLU A 111 -0.68 -15.79 -7.05
N LEU A 112 -0.56 -16.54 -5.93
CA LEU A 112 0.17 -16.10 -4.74
C LEU A 112 1.64 -15.79 -5.05
N ASN A 113 2.05 -14.57 -4.71
CA ASN A 113 3.36 -13.97 -4.98
C ASN A 113 3.68 -13.73 -6.47
N LEU A 114 2.75 -13.99 -7.39
CA LEU A 114 2.80 -13.53 -8.77
C LEU A 114 1.91 -12.27 -8.90
N THR A 115 0.60 -12.45 -9.00
CA THR A 115 -0.37 -11.33 -9.06
C THR A 115 -1.07 -11.02 -7.74
N LEU A 116 -0.89 -11.85 -6.70
CA LEU A 116 -1.43 -11.62 -5.34
C LEU A 116 -0.31 -11.56 -4.30
N LEU A 117 0.07 -10.35 -3.88
CA LEU A 117 1.15 -10.13 -2.92
C LEU A 117 0.65 -10.20 -1.47
N THR A 118 1.52 -10.67 -0.56
CA THR A 118 1.30 -10.70 0.91
C THR A 118 1.70 -9.41 1.61
N VAL A 119 2.21 -8.42 0.86
CA VAL A 119 2.66 -7.11 1.36
C VAL A 119 2.16 -6.04 0.41
N ASP A 120 1.63 -4.95 0.97
CA ASP A 120 1.25 -3.73 0.24
C ASP A 120 2.42 -3.25 -0.64
N PRO A 121 2.26 -3.23 -1.99
CA PRO A 121 3.34 -2.84 -2.90
C PRO A 121 3.83 -1.40 -2.65
N ASP A 122 2.97 -0.54 -2.11
CA ASP A 122 3.29 0.86 -1.82
C ASP A 122 3.73 1.07 -0.36
N ARG A 123 3.87 0.01 0.46
CA ARG A 123 4.30 0.09 1.87
C ARG A 123 5.58 0.91 2.06
N GLY A 124 6.56 0.72 1.16
CA GLY A 124 7.83 1.43 1.19
C GLY A 124 7.67 2.93 0.97
N GLN A 125 6.81 3.33 0.04
CA GLN A 125 6.49 4.74 -0.25
C GLN A 125 5.70 5.35 0.90
N LYS A 126 4.61 4.70 1.33
CA LYS A 126 3.76 5.12 2.45
C LYS A 126 4.58 5.36 3.72
N MET A 127 5.53 4.47 4.05
CA MET A 127 6.43 4.65 5.20
C MET A 127 7.38 5.85 5.03
N ARG A 128 7.91 6.11 3.83
CA ARG A 128 8.80 7.27 3.59
C ARG A 128 8.02 8.58 3.75
N SER A 129 6.88 8.71 3.09
CA SER A 129 6.01 9.90 3.18
C SER A 129 5.50 10.14 4.61
N ALA A 130 5.18 9.07 5.37
CA ALA A 130 4.82 9.20 6.79
C ALA A 130 5.99 9.74 7.63
N LYS A 131 7.21 9.20 7.45
CA LYS A 131 8.42 9.68 8.15
C LYS A 131 8.78 11.12 7.79
N GLU A 132 8.61 11.51 6.53
CA GLU A 132 8.80 12.87 6.05
C GLU A 132 7.78 13.84 6.68
N SER A 133 6.50 13.46 6.70
CA SER A 133 5.43 14.24 7.34
C SER A 133 5.65 14.38 8.85
N GLU A 134 6.09 13.32 9.53
CA GLU A 134 6.42 13.34 10.97
C GLU A 134 7.64 14.24 11.24
N GLY A 135 8.68 14.15 10.40
CA GLY A 135 9.87 14.99 10.47
C GLY A 135 9.57 16.48 10.25
N GLU A 136 8.76 16.80 9.24
CA GLU A 136 8.30 18.17 8.96
C GLU A 136 7.44 18.71 10.11
N SER A 137 6.56 17.89 10.68
CA SER A 137 5.75 18.23 11.87
C SER A 137 6.61 18.53 13.09
N LYS A 138 7.62 17.69 13.38
CA LYS A 138 8.59 17.90 14.46
C LYS A 138 9.42 19.17 14.25
N ARG A 139 9.85 19.44 13.00
CA ARG A 139 10.54 20.68 12.65
C ARG A 139 9.63 21.90 12.86
N ALA A 140 8.37 21.83 12.43
CA ALA A 140 7.42 22.93 12.57
C ALA A 140 7.12 23.26 14.04
N ALA A 141 6.96 22.23 14.90
CA ALA A 141 6.84 22.40 16.33
C ALA A 141 8.10 23.08 16.94
N ARG A 142 9.30 22.63 16.57
CA ARG A 142 10.57 23.23 17.02
C ARG A 142 10.69 24.71 16.64
N ILE A 143 10.28 25.08 15.43
CA ILE A 143 10.29 26.47 14.94
C ILE A 143 9.32 27.34 15.74
N ARG A 144 8.07 26.88 15.92
CA ARG A 144 7.04 27.62 16.69
C ARG A 144 7.48 27.89 18.14
N ALA A 145 8.22 26.96 18.73
CA ALA A 145 8.78 27.05 20.08
C ALA A 145 10.02 27.95 20.22
N GLN A 146 10.60 28.49 19.12
CA GLN A 146 11.70 29.45 19.24
C GLN A 146 11.20 30.83 19.72
N PRO A 147 12.01 31.61 20.44
CA PRO A 147 11.70 33.00 20.83
C PRO A 147 11.90 33.99 19.68
N TRP A 148 11.52 33.61 18.46
CA TRP A 148 11.63 34.43 17.25
C TRP A 148 10.35 35.26 17.03
N PRO A 149 10.43 36.41 16.34
CA PRO A 149 9.24 37.11 15.84
C PRO A 149 8.39 36.23 14.93
N GLU A 150 7.07 36.36 14.95
CA GLU A 150 6.18 35.49 14.17
C GLU A 150 6.44 35.52 12.66
N HIS A 151 6.71 36.69 12.07
CA HIS A 151 7.08 36.81 10.65
C HIS A 151 8.35 36.01 10.29
N ILE A 152 9.29 35.87 11.23
CA ILE A 152 10.48 35.03 11.06
C ILE A 152 10.09 33.56 11.15
N LYS A 153 9.28 33.16 12.14
CA LYS A 153 8.78 31.77 12.25
C LYS A 153 8.04 31.33 11.00
N GLU A 154 7.15 32.15 10.47
CA GLU A 154 6.42 31.90 9.23
C GLU A 154 7.36 31.73 8.03
N ALA A 155 8.38 32.59 7.89
CA ALA A 155 9.38 32.48 6.84
C ALA A 155 10.21 31.18 6.96
N VAL A 156 10.67 30.80 8.16
CA VAL A 156 11.38 29.53 8.40
C VAL A 156 10.47 28.32 8.13
N LEU A 157 9.18 28.39 8.52
CA LEU A 157 8.19 27.35 8.22
C LEU A 157 8.00 27.19 6.71
N GLN A 158 7.94 28.29 5.96
CA GLN A 158 7.85 28.32 4.50
C GLN A 158 9.19 28.05 3.78
N ARG A 159 10.28 27.82 4.51
CA ARG A 159 11.65 27.61 3.96
C ARG A 159 12.10 28.78 3.08
N LYS A 160 11.89 30.01 3.57
CA LYS A 160 12.25 31.28 2.92
C LYS A 160 13.18 32.09 3.83
N ALA A 161 14.12 32.82 3.22
CA ALA A 161 14.82 33.90 3.91
C ALA A 161 14.03 35.21 3.80
N VAL A 162 14.07 36.04 4.85
CA VAL A 162 13.56 37.41 4.86
C VAL A 162 14.59 38.35 5.50
N LEU A 163 14.47 39.65 5.22
CA LEU A 163 15.35 40.67 5.80
C LEU A 163 15.26 40.66 7.33
N GLY A 164 16.37 40.97 8.00
CA GLY A 164 16.47 40.97 9.46
C GLY A 164 16.67 39.61 10.12
N MET A 165 16.55 38.49 9.38
CA MET A 165 16.90 37.16 9.92
C MET A 165 18.35 37.09 10.39
N THR A 166 18.60 36.43 11.52
CA THR A 166 19.94 36.06 11.95
C THR A 166 20.53 34.93 11.08
N VAL A 167 21.86 34.79 11.11
CA VAL A 167 22.59 33.62 10.60
C VAL A 167 21.99 32.28 11.05
N LYS A 168 21.43 32.19 12.27
CA LYS A 168 20.80 30.97 12.80
C LYS A 168 19.44 30.71 12.14
N GLU A 169 18.59 31.73 12.05
CA GLU A 169 17.26 31.62 11.42
C GLU A 169 17.37 31.30 9.92
N ALA A 170 18.26 31.99 9.20
CA ALA A 170 18.53 31.73 7.79
C ALA A 170 18.96 30.28 7.53
N ARG A 171 19.78 29.71 8.43
CA ARG A 171 20.23 28.32 8.36
C ARG A 171 19.15 27.30 8.71
N GLU A 172 18.21 27.63 9.60
CA GLU A 172 17.04 26.78 9.86
C GLU A 172 16.01 26.86 8.72
N ALA A 173 15.92 28.00 8.01
CA ALA A 173 15.03 28.19 6.87
C ALA A 173 15.52 27.50 5.59
N LEU A 174 16.77 27.76 5.20
CA LEU A 174 17.34 27.35 3.90
C LEU A 174 18.40 26.25 4.00
N GLY A 175 18.78 25.84 5.22
CA GLY A 175 19.87 24.89 5.42
C GLY A 175 21.26 25.52 5.26
N LYS A 176 22.28 24.67 5.06
CA LYS A 176 23.66 25.11 4.86
C LYS A 176 23.83 25.72 3.45
N PRO A 177 24.47 26.89 3.31
CA PRO A 177 24.81 27.44 2.00
C PRO A 177 25.87 26.58 1.30
N THR A 178 25.88 26.61 -0.03
CA THR A 178 26.90 25.97 -0.86
C THR A 178 28.27 26.64 -0.68
N ARG A 179 28.29 27.96 -0.52
CA ARG A 179 29.52 28.74 -0.27
C ARG A 179 29.24 29.92 0.65
N VAL A 180 30.19 30.22 1.53
CA VAL A 180 30.23 31.47 2.33
C VAL A 180 31.43 32.29 1.88
N VAL A 181 31.22 33.56 1.56
CA VAL A 181 32.26 34.52 1.18
C VAL A 181 32.29 35.64 2.21
N LYS A 182 33.39 35.81 2.92
CA LYS A 182 33.57 36.93 3.86
C LYS A 182 34.16 38.11 3.10
N VAL A 183 33.50 39.25 3.13
CA VAL A 183 33.98 40.48 2.47
C VAL A 183 34.99 41.13 3.40
N ARG A 184 36.29 41.03 3.06
CA ARG A 184 37.38 41.53 3.89
C ARG A 184 37.64 43.02 3.73
N ASP A 185 37.30 43.57 2.56
CA ASP A 185 37.59 44.96 2.18
C ASP A 185 36.38 45.89 2.36
N ALA A 186 35.39 45.48 3.17
CA ALA A 186 34.31 46.36 3.58
C ALA A 186 34.87 47.50 4.44
N SER A 187 34.51 48.74 4.09
CA SER A 187 34.88 49.93 4.89
C SER A 187 34.54 49.70 6.38
N PRO A 188 35.38 50.12 7.35
CA PRO A 188 35.11 49.94 8.78
C PRO A 188 33.73 50.47 9.22
N LEU A 189 33.18 51.44 8.49
CA LEU A 189 31.86 52.03 8.70
C LEU A 189 30.69 51.09 8.33
N MET A 190 30.92 50.03 7.54
CA MET A 190 29.89 49.10 7.07
C MET A 190 29.78 47.80 7.88
N GLY A 191 30.63 47.61 8.90
CA GLY A 191 30.60 46.42 9.76
C GLY A 191 31.06 45.13 9.07
N GLN A 192 30.90 43.99 9.75
CA GLN A 192 31.30 42.70 9.21
C GLN A 192 30.27 42.22 8.18
N GLN A 193 30.73 41.98 6.95
CA GLN A 193 29.89 41.49 5.85
C GLN A 193 30.28 40.07 5.40
N GLU A 194 29.27 39.23 5.21
CA GLU A 194 29.44 37.93 4.56
C GLU A 194 28.27 37.62 3.61
N GLN A 195 28.57 36.92 2.52
CA GLN A 195 27.60 36.48 1.53
C GLN A 195 27.46 34.96 1.57
N TRP A 196 26.22 34.48 1.58
CA TRP A 196 25.88 33.06 1.53
C TRP A 196 25.26 32.77 0.16
N ILE A 197 25.86 31.83 -0.56
CA ILE A 197 25.47 31.45 -1.92
C ILE A 197 24.87 30.04 -1.86
N TYR A 198 23.68 29.88 -2.43
CA TYR A 198 22.96 28.61 -2.56
C TYR A 198 22.88 28.21 -4.04
N GLN A 199 23.20 26.95 -4.36
CA GLN A 199 23.34 26.46 -5.75
C GLN A 199 22.15 26.72 -6.68
N SER A 200 20.92 26.70 -6.15
CA SER A 200 19.67 26.98 -6.88
C SER A 200 18.73 27.83 -6.03
N GLY A 201 19.30 28.74 -5.24
CA GLY A 201 18.59 29.58 -4.28
C GLY A 201 19.13 31.00 -4.24
N PRO A 202 18.58 31.86 -3.37
CA PRO A 202 19.01 33.25 -3.30
C PRO A 202 20.45 33.40 -2.79
N VAL A 203 21.12 34.48 -3.19
CA VAL A 203 22.33 34.95 -2.51
C VAL A 203 21.90 35.89 -1.38
N LEU A 204 22.25 35.52 -0.14
CA LEU A 204 22.00 36.33 1.04
C LEU A 204 23.25 37.17 1.33
N THR A 205 23.09 38.45 1.63
CA THR A 205 24.15 39.27 2.25
C THR A 205 23.78 39.53 3.69
N PHE A 206 24.70 39.20 4.59
CA PHE A 206 24.62 39.51 6.01
C PHE A 206 25.50 40.72 6.31
N THR A 207 25.01 41.59 7.19
CA THR A 207 25.79 42.66 7.80
C THR A 207 25.63 42.55 9.31
N ASN A 208 26.74 42.44 10.05
CA ASN A 208 26.76 42.21 11.49
C ASN A 208 25.88 41.02 11.95
N GLY A 209 25.78 39.98 11.13
CA GLY A 209 25.04 38.74 11.43
C GLY A 209 23.54 38.73 11.07
N LEU A 210 23.01 39.82 10.51
CA LEU A 210 21.62 39.94 10.06
C LEU A 210 21.52 40.03 8.52
N ILE A 211 20.52 39.42 7.90
CA ILE A 211 20.26 39.56 6.46
C ILE A 211 19.88 41.01 6.14
N THR A 212 20.71 41.69 5.34
CA THR A 212 20.47 43.04 4.83
C THR A 212 20.11 43.08 3.35
N ARG A 213 20.44 42.02 2.59
CA ARG A 213 20.07 41.90 1.17
C ARG A 213 19.79 40.45 0.79
N ILE A 214 18.76 40.25 -0.03
CA ILE A 214 18.43 38.99 -0.68
C ILE A 214 18.44 39.24 -2.18
N GLN A 215 19.22 38.46 -2.92
CA GLN A 215 19.26 38.50 -4.38
C GLN A 215 18.71 37.17 -4.87
N ALA A 216 17.55 37.18 -5.52
CA ALA A 216 17.06 36.00 -6.23
C ALA A 216 18.00 35.70 -7.41
N VAL A 217 18.30 34.43 -7.64
CA VAL A 217 18.87 34.01 -8.92
C VAL A 217 17.72 34.01 -9.91
N GLU A 218 17.81 34.85 -10.94
CA GLU A 218 16.86 34.80 -12.05
C GLU A 218 16.89 33.41 -12.66
N ALA A 219 15.71 32.78 -12.79
CA ALA A 219 15.59 31.57 -13.57
C ALA A 219 15.90 31.94 -15.04
N LYS A 220 17.07 31.51 -15.52
CA LYS A 220 17.29 31.38 -16.97
C LYS A 220 16.25 30.37 -17.48
N ASN A 221 15.19 30.91 -18.08
CA ASN A 221 14.31 30.14 -18.93
C ASN A 221 15.09 29.84 -20.22
N GLU A 222 15.68 28.65 -20.29
CA GLU A 222 16.16 27.99 -21.52
C GLU A 222 15.16 26.90 -21.92
#